data_AF-A0A7S0YVA0-F1
#
_entry.id   AF-A0A7S0YVA0-F1
#
_cell.length_a   1.000
_cell.length_b   1.000
_cell.length_c   1.000
_cell.angle_alpha   90.00
_cell.angle_beta   90.00
_cell.angle_gamma   90.00
#
_symmetry.space_group_name_H-M   'P 1'
#
loop_
_entity.id
_entity.type
_entity.pdbx_description
1 polymer ?
#
loop_
_entity_poly.entity_id
_entity_poly.type
_entity_poly.pdbx_seq_one_letter_code
_entity_poly.pdbx_strand_id
1 'polypeptide(L)'
;FVCLFVCLLARLFVCVAIDQSNLTDKVRRMLRRADISLHSGSVTGSLPRQAFDKVIRQAFPFKSKMRISVLQSSVTQEHPTGKEGGWGSRVPLDKGGNVNYDDLFQEDEHYDQGPFLEALRDQYVSERKEFHASLEENLKRLSDTSGCISSELCKKAITNTDPGLPDGEVHRLWVAGMGIEPPMDPPPGVPGGHLSTFLRNTRRVKVRWYSNASTLKVNGVTLDL
;
A
#
# COMPACT_ATOMS: atom_id res chain seq x y z
N PHE A 1 -23.20 -13.21 7.24
CA PHE A 1 -22.97 -11.81 6.83
C PHE A 1 -21.82 -11.15 7.59
N VAL A 2 -21.82 -11.15 8.93
CA VAL A 2 -20.93 -10.27 9.72
C VAL A 2 -19.48 -10.76 9.83
N CYS A 3 -19.19 -12.04 10.13
CA CYS A 3 -17.80 -12.45 10.41
C CYS A 3 -16.81 -12.30 9.25
N LEU A 4 -17.13 -12.80 8.06
CA LEU A 4 -16.17 -12.78 6.93
C LEU A 4 -15.97 -11.36 6.38
N PHE A 5 -17.03 -10.54 6.42
CA PHE A 5 -17.02 -9.12 6.14
C PHE A 5 -16.18 -8.37 7.19
N VAL A 6 -16.48 -8.53 8.48
CA VAL A 6 -15.73 -7.89 9.57
C VAL A 6 -14.27 -8.33 9.61
N CYS A 7 -13.94 -9.58 9.33
CA CYS A 7 -12.54 -10.04 9.27
C CYS A 7 -11.77 -9.42 8.09
N LEU A 8 -12.40 -9.35 6.91
CA LEU A 8 -11.81 -8.71 5.73
C LEU A 8 -11.56 -7.22 5.99
N LEU A 9 -12.53 -6.54 6.60
CA LEU A 9 -12.45 -5.12 6.90
C LEU A 9 -11.50 -4.82 8.07
N ALA A 10 -11.55 -5.59 9.17
CA ALA A 10 -10.68 -5.39 10.32
C ALA A 10 -9.20 -5.60 9.98
N ARG A 11 -8.86 -6.63 9.17
CA ARG A 11 -7.47 -6.86 8.75
C ARG A 11 -6.99 -5.85 7.72
N LEU A 12 -7.89 -5.29 6.93
CA LEU A 12 -7.59 -4.10 6.15
C LEU A 12 -7.30 -2.88 7.04
N PHE A 13 -7.39 -2.89 8.37
CA PHE A 13 -6.91 -1.79 9.21
C PHE A 13 -5.69 -2.14 10.07
N VAL A 14 -5.51 -3.41 10.46
CA VAL A 14 -4.41 -3.82 11.36
C VAL A 14 -3.02 -3.61 10.75
N CYS A 15 -2.88 -3.67 9.42
CA CYS A 15 -1.56 -3.55 8.76
C CYS A 15 -1.26 -2.14 8.20
N VAL A 16 -2.01 -1.09 8.56
CA VAL A 16 -1.84 0.25 7.96
C VAL A 16 -0.40 0.77 8.12
N ALA A 17 0.21 0.61 9.29
CA ALA A 17 1.59 1.07 9.52
C ALA A 17 2.61 0.32 8.65
N ILE A 18 2.47 -1.02 8.54
CA ILE A 18 3.34 -1.85 7.70
C ILE A 18 3.18 -1.46 6.22
N ASP A 19 1.94 -1.26 5.78
CA ASP A 19 1.67 -0.88 4.40
C ASP A 19 2.17 0.54 4.08
N GLN A 20 2.05 1.49 5.01
CA GLN A 20 2.64 2.82 4.90
C GLN A 20 4.17 2.75 4.83
N SER A 21 4.81 1.92 5.65
CA SER A 21 6.27 1.70 5.58
C SER A 21 6.67 1.14 4.21
N ASN A 22 5.98 0.09 3.74
CA ASN A 22 6.23 -0.52 2.44
C ASN A 22 6.03 0.48 1.28
N LEU A 23 5.00 1.32 1.39
CA LEU A 23 4.71 2.40 0.45
C LEU A 23 5.86 3.40 0.41
N THR A 24 6.28 3.91 1.57
CA THR A 24 7.39 4.84 1.71
C THR A 24 8.69 4.26 1.13
N ASP A 25 9.02 3.00 1.46
CA ASP A 25 10.21 2.33 0.94
C ASP A 25 10.15 2.06 -0.55
N LYS A 26 8.96 1.80 -1.12
CA LYS A 26 8.77 1.71 -2.56
C LYS A 26 9.10 3.05 -3.23
N VAL A 27 8.54 4.15 -2.75
CA VAL A 27 8.78 5.49 -3.31
C VAL A 27 10.27 5.86 -3.19
N ARG A 28 10.87 5.67 -2.00
CA ARG A 28 12.29 5.93 -1.75
C ARG A 28 13.20 5.13 -2.70
N ARG A 29 12.93 3.84 -2.91
CA ARG A 29 13.68 3.01 -3.88
C ARG A 29 13.51 3.50 -5.32
N MET A 30 12.33 3.96 -5.71
CA MET A 30 12.11 4.51 -7.05
C MET A 30 12.90 5.81 -7.27
N LEU A 31 12.89 6.70 -6.29
CA LEU A 31 13.69 7.95 -6.31
C LEU A 31 15.19 7.64 -6.40
N ARG A 32 15.69 6.75 -5.54
CA ARG A 32 17.10 6.33 -5.55
C ARG A 32 17.52 5.71 -6.89
N ARG A 33 16.66 4.90 -7.53
CA ARG A 33 16.94 4.35 -8.86
C ARG A 33 17.02 5.44 -9.93
N ALA A 34 16.14 6.44 -9.87
CA ALA A 34 16.19 7.57 -10.78
C ALA A 34 17.45 8.42 -10.58
N ASP A 35 17.88 8.60 -9.33
CA ASP A 35 19.12 9.31 -8.97
C ASP A 35 20.35 8.60 -9.54
N ILE A 36 20.47 7.28 -9.30
CA ILE A 36 21.54 6.44 -9.89
C ILE A 36 21.55 6.55 -11.42
N SER A 37 20.38 6.57 -12.05
CA SER A 37 20.27 6.67 -13.50
C SER A 37 20.70 8.03 -14.05
N LEU A 38 20.54 9.11 -13.29
CA LEU A 38 20.92 10.46 -13.70
C LEU A 38 22.38 10.78 -13.40
N HIS A 39 22.95 10.20 -12.34
CA HIS A 39 24.31 10.48 -11.87
C HIS A 39 25.29 9.33 -12.13
N SER A 40 25.17 8.69 -13.31
CA SER A 40 26.14 7.70 -13.81
C SER A 40 26.47 6.57 -12.82
N GLY A 41 25.48 6.09 -12.08
CA GLY A 41 25.64 5.01 -11.10
C GLY A 41 25.82 5.46 -9.65
N SER A 42 26.00 6.76 -9.39
CA SER A 42 26.17 7.31 -8.04
C SER A 42 24.83 7.74 -7.44
N VAL A 43 24.72 7.69 -6.11
CA VAL A 43 23.55 8.21 -5.36
C VAL A 43 23.96 9.55 -4.76
N THR A 44 23.21 10.60 -5.09
CA THR A 44 23.45 11.95 -4.58
C THR A 44 22.50 12.33 -3.44
N GLY A 45 21.36 11.62 -3.32
CA GLY A 45 20.28 11.99 -2.40
C GLY A 45 19.39 13.12 -2.94
N SER A 46 19.65 13.58 -4.16
CA SER A 46 18.97 14.73 -4.77
C SER A 46 18.51 14.45 -6.20
N LEU A 47 17.42 15.09 -6.62
CA LEU A 47 16.91 14.98 -7.99
C LEU A 47 16.45 16.34 -8.51
N PRO A 48 16.67 16.66 -9.80
CA PRO A 48 16.00 17.79 -10.43
C PRO A 48 14.49 17.68 -10.26
N ARG A 49 13.81 18.79 -10.00
CA ARG A 49 12.37 18.81 -9.70
C ARG A 49 11.52 18.05 -10.73
N GLN A 50 11.82 18.24 -12.01
CA GLN A 50 11.11 17.54 -13.09
C GLN A 50 11.29 16.01 -13.04
N ALA A 51 12.49 15.53 -12.67
CA ALA A 51 12.77 14.11 -12.53
C ALA A 51 12.04 13.54 -11.31
N PHE A 52 12.06 14.27 -10.18
CA PHE A 52 11.29 13.92 -8.98
C PHE A 52 9.78 13.79 -9.30
N ASP A 53 9.19 14.80 -9.92
CA ASP A 53 7.76 14.83 -10.27
C ASP A 53 7.36 13.66 -11.18
N LYS A 54 8.24 13.31 -12.14
CA LYS A 54 8.06 12.15 -13.02
C LYS A 54 8.07 10.84 -12.23
N VAL A 55 8.99 10.68 -11.28
CA VAL A 55 9.07 9.47 -10.43
C VAL A 55 7.82 9.33 -9.56
N ILE A 56 7.35 10.42 -8.93
CA ILE A 56 6.11 10.40 -8.14
C ILE A 56 4.92 9.98 -9.00
N ARG A 57 4.80 10.51 -10.23
CA ARG A 57 3.74 10.10 -11.15
C ARG A 57 3.83 8.63 -11.54
N GLN A 58 5.03 8.10 -11.72
CA GLN A 58 5.26 6.69 -12.04
C GLN A 58 4.98 5.76 -10.85
N ALA A 59 5.26 6.21 -9.62
CA ALA A 59 4.97 5.45 -8.42
C ALA A 59 3.45 5.26 -8.21
N PHE A 60 2.66 6.21 -8.71
CA PHE A 60 1.21 6.30 -8.51
C PHE A 60 0.45 6.52 -9.83
N PRO A 61 0.47 5.54 -10.75
CA PRO A 61 -0.09 5.71 -12.10
C PRO A 61 -1.60 6.01 -12.11
N PHE A 62 -2.33 5.44 -11.15
CA PHE A 62 -3.79 5.54 -11.05
C PHE A 62 -4.29 6.70 -10.20
N LYS A 63 -3.37 7.41 -9.52
CA LYS A 63 -3.73 8.51 -8.63
C LYS A 63 -4.14 9.74 -9.42
N SER A 64 -5.15 10.45 -8.92
CA SER A 64 -5.67 11.65 -9.59
C SER A 64 -4.61 12.75 -9.69
N LYS A 65 -4.71 13.58 -10.74
CA LYS A 65 -3.78 14.71 -10.94
C LYS A 65 -3.74 15.65 -9.74
N MET A 66 -4.89 15.90 -9.12
CA MET A 66 -5.00 16.76 -7.93
C MET A 66 -4.22 16.19 -6.74
N ARG A 67 -4.35 14.89 -6.45
CA ARG A 67 -3.61 14.26 -5.35
C ARG A 67 -2.11 14.22 -5.59
N ILE A 68 -1.71 13.95 -6.84
CA ILE A 68 -0.29 14.06 -7.24
C ILE A 68 0.23 15.48 -7.05
N SER A 69 -0.56 16.49 -7.46
CA SER A 69 -0.21 17.90 -7.28
C SER A 69 0.04 18.25 -5.81
N VAL A 70 -0.77 17.72 -4.89
CA VAL A 70 -0.57 17.92 -3.43
C VAL A 70 0.74 17.30 -2.94
N LEU A 71 1.10 16.09 -3.41
CA LEU A 71 2.38 15.46 -3.06
C LEU A 71 3.58 16.22 -3.66
N GLN A 72 3.40 16.80 -4.84
CA GLN A 72 4.46 17.58 -5.48
C GLN A 72 4.60 18.94 -4.80
N SER A 73 3.51 19.60 -4.40
CA SER A 73 3.60 20.90 -3.71
C SER A 73 4.09 20.78 -2.27
N SER A 74 3.95 19.63 -1.61
CA SER A 74 4.46 19.45 -0.24
C SER A 74 5.99 19.50 -0.14
N VAL A 75 6.73 19.25 -1.22
CA VAL A 75 8.21 19.37 -1.20
C VAL A 75 8.70 20.83 -1.23
N THR A 76 7.81 21.80 -1.46
CA THR A 76 8.16 23.23 -1.37
C THR A 76 7.83 23.84 -0.01
N GLN A 77 7.26 23.04 0.90
CA GLN A 77 6.95 23.46 2.26
C GLN A 77 8.15 23.25 3.17
N GLU A 78 8.15 23.92 4.31
CA GLU A 78 9.21 23.78 5.31
C GLU A 78 9.22 22.37 5.90
N HIS A 79 10.41 21.78 5.99
CA HIS A 79 10.64 20.44 6.48
C HIS A 79 11.34 20.51 7.85
N PRO A 80 10.93 19.72 8.86
CA PRO A 80 11.48 19.81 10.20
C PRO A 80 13.00 19.55 10.25
N THR A 81 13.50 18.64 9.41
CA THR A 81 14.93 18.26 9.32
C THR A 81 15.76 19.12 8.35
N GLY A 82 15.17 20.08 7.65
CA GLY A 82 15.90 20.86 6.66
C GLY A 82 17.06 21.63 7.31
N LYS A 83 18.28 21.38 6.84
CA LYS A 83 19.46 22.13 7.27
C LYS A 83 19.25 23.59 6.89
N GLU A 84 19.64 24.52 7.77
CA GLU A 84 19.60 25.97 7.49
C GLU A 84 20.51 26.31 6.29
N GLY A 85 19.97 26.18 5.09
CA GLY A 85 20.63 26.55 3.85
C GLY A 85 20.58 28.06 3.64
N GLY A 86 21.27 28.83 4.47
CA GLY A 86 21.59 30.26 4.26
C GLY A 86 20.43 31.27 4.14
N TRP A 87 19.17 30.83 4.03
CA TRP A 87 17.98 31.66 3.86
C TRP A 87 16.80 31.09 4.65
N GLY A 88 16.98 30.81 5.94
CA GLY A 88 15.90 30.70 6.96
C GLY A 88 14.73 29.74 6.72
N SER A 89 14.68 29.00 5.60
CA SER A 89 13.54 28.17 5.22
C SER A 89 14.06 26.75 4.99
N ARG A 90 13.53 25.82 5.79
CA ARG A 90 13.93 24.42 5.82
C ARG A 90 13.33 23.64 4.65
N VAL A 91 13.32 24.21 3.45
CA VAL A 91 12.72 23.57 2.29
C VAL A 91 13.71 22.55 1.73
N PRO A 92 13.27 21.33 1.38
CA PRO A 92 14.12 20.29 0.79
C PRO A 92 14.43 20.59 -0.68
N LEU A 93 14.68 21.85 -1.01
CA LEU A 93 15.13 22.35 -2.30
C LEU A 93 16.51 22.98 -2.14
N ASP A 94 17.48 22.51 -2.92
CA ASP A 94 18.78 23.18 -3.01
C ASP A 94 18.69 24.49 -3.82
N LYS A 95 19.79 25.25 -3.85
CA LYS A 95 19.87 26.50 -4.63
C LYS A 95 19.67 26.31 -6.13
N GLY A 96 19.84 25.09 -6.65
CA GLY A 96 19.62 24.72 -8.04
C GLY A 96 18.18 24.26 -8.33
N GLY A 97 17.30 24.25 -7.32
CA GLY A 97 15.93 23.74 -7.46
C GLY A 97 15.85 22.21 -7.52
N ASN A 98 16.90 21.49 -7.08
CA ASN A 98 16.84 20.05 -6.90
C ASN A 98 16.16 19.73 -5.57
N VAL A 99 15.34 18.68 -5.59
CA VAL A 99 14.69 18.13 -4.41
C VAL A 99 15.67 17.20 -3.70
N ASN A 100 16.05 17.52 -2.46
CA ASN A 100 16.77 16.59 -1.58
C ASN A 100 15.78 15.57 -1.03
N TYR A 101 15.66 14.44 -1.72
CA TYR A 101 14.65 13.46 -1.39
C TYR A 101 15.02 12.60 -0.19
N ASP A 102 16.29 12.55 0.23
CA ASP A 102 16.68 11.85 1.45
C ASP A 102 16.13 12.57 2.69
N ASP A 103 16.08 13.91 2.65
CA ASP A 103 15.52 14.71 3.74
C ASP A 103 14.00 14.53 3.86
N LEU A 104 13.28 14.34 2.74
CA LEU A 104 11.81 14.14 2.69
C LEU A 104 11.29 12.94 3.48
N PHE A 105 12.16 12.01 3.86
CA PHE A 105 11.78 10.81 4.60
C PHE A 105 12.51 10.66 5.93
N GLN A 106 13.16 11.73 6.40
CA GLN A 106 13.74 11.78 7.74
C GLN A 106 12.74 12.35 8.73
N GLU A 107 12.75 11.80 9.94
CA GLU A 107 12.01 12.34 11.07
C GLU A 107 12.97 13.18 11.91
N ASP A 108 12.47 14.24 12.55
CA ASP A 108 13.25 15.02 13.51
C ASP A 108 13.27 14.39 14.91
N GLU A 109 13.85 15.09 15.88
CA GLU A 109 13.92 14.65 17.28
C GLU A 109 12.54 14.56 17.97
N HIS A 110 11.51 15.15 17.36
CA HIS A 110 10.13 15.13 17.83
C HIS A 110 9.24 14.16 17.04
N TYR A 111 9.84 13.32 16.19
CA TYR A 111 9.14 12.42 15.27
C TYR A 111 8.25 13.14 14.25
N ASP A 112 8.52 14.42 13.98
CA ASP A 112 7.90 15.15 12.89
C ASP A 112 8.49 14.65 11.56
N GLN A 113 7.61 14.15 10.71
CA GLN A 113 7.91 13.51 9.43
C GLN A 113 7.93 14.49 8.26
N GLY A 114 7.52 15.73 8.50
CA GLY A 114 7.41 16.75 7.51
C GLY A 114 6.24 16.57 6.52
N PRO A 115 5.96 17.64 5.76
CA PRO A 115 4.72 17.78 4.99
C PRO A 115 4.59 16.76 3.84
N PHE A 116 5.72 16.30 3.28
CA PHE A 116 5.68 15.33 2.20
C PHE A 116 5.25 13.95 2.67
N LEU A 117 5.86 13.45 3.73
CA LEU A 117 5.58 12.12 4.24
C LEU A 117 4.21 12.06 4.92
N GLU A 118 3.80 13.14 5.61
CA GLU A 118 2.43 13.32 6.10
C GLU A 118 1.41 13.26 4.95
N ALA A 119 1.57 14.09 3.91
CA ALA A 119 0.66 14.09 2.77
C ALA A 119 0.58 12.72 2.06
N LEU A 120 1.71 12.01 1.97
CA LEU A 120 1.74 10.66 1.41
C LEU A 120 0.94 9.67 2.26
N ARG A 121 1.14 9.69 3.58
CA ARG A 121 0.48 8.79 4.54
C ARG A 121 -1.01 9.09 4.68
N ASP A 122 -1.38 10.36 4.71
CA ASP A 122 -2.77 10.83 4.79
C ASP A 122 -3.55 10.46 3.56
N GLN A 123 -2.98 10.74 2.37
CA GLN A 123 -3.63 10.34 1.13
C GLN A 123 -3.79 8.83 1.06
N TYR A 124 -2.81 8.04 1.51
CA TYR A 124 -2.93 6.58 1.57
C TYR A 124 -4.08 6.12 2.48
N VAL A 125 -4.19 6.69 3.68
CA VAL A 125 -5.29 6.35 4.61
C VAL A 125 -6.65 6.76 4.05
N SER A 126 -6.76 7.94 3.44
CA SER A 126 -7.99 8.39 2.78
C SER A 126 -8.37 7.47 1.63
N GLU A 127 -7.42 7.15 0.75
CA GLU A 127 -7.59 6.24 -0.39
C GLU A 127 -8.08 4.87 0.06
N ARG A 128 -7.52 4.35 1.16
CA ARG A 128 -7.91 3.07 1.73
C ARG A 128 -9.34 3.10 2.30
N LYS A 129 -9.72 4.18 2.98
CA LYS A 129 -11.09 4.38 3.48
C LYS A 129 -12.11 4.47 2.33
N GLU A 130 -11.78 5.19 1.27
CA GLU A 130 -12.60 5.30 0.07
C GLU A 130 -12.76 3.94 -0.62
N PHE A 131 -11.64 3.24 -0.86
CA PHE A 131 -11.65 1.89 -1.43
C PHE A 131 -12.51 0.94 -0.60
N HIS A 132 -12.37 0.99 0.72
CA HIS A 132 -13.17 0.19 1.64
C HIS A 132 -14.66 0.49 1.51
N ALA A 133 -15.08 1.76 1.56
CA ALA A 133 -16.47 2.14 1.41
C ALA A 133 -17.07 1.66 0.07
N SER A 134 -16.33 1.84 -1.02
CA SER A 134 -16.74 1.36 -2.35
C SER A 134 -16.77 -0.18 -2.44
N LEU A 135 -15.86 -0.87 -1.78
CA LEU A 135 -15.87 -2.34 -1.71
C LEU A 135 -17.09 -2.84 -0.95
N GLU A 136 -17.44 -2.22 0.18
CA GLU A 136 -18.65 -2.57 0.92
C GLU A 136 -19.91 -2.38 0.08
N GLU A 137 -20.01 -1.25 -0.64
CA GLU A 137 -21.13 -0.97 -1.53
C GLU A 137 -21.24 -2.01 -2.64
N ASN A 138 -20.11 -2.34 -3.29
CA ASN A 138 -20.06 -3.38 -4.31
C ASN A 138 -20.46 -4.76 -3.78
N LEU A 139 -20.00 -5.13 -2.57
CA LEU A 139 -20.39 -6.38 -1.92
C LEU A 139 -21.88 -6.42 -1.60
N LYS A 140 -22.44 -5.33 -1.04
CA LYS A 140 -23.89 -5.21 -0.77
C LYS A 140 -24.72 -5.34 -2.06
N ARG A 141 -24.24 -4.75 -3.15
CA ARG A 141 -24.89 -4.82 -4.47
C ARG A 141 -24.83 -6.22 -5.09
N LEU A 142 -23.74 -6.95 -4.86
CA LEU A 142 -23.52 -8.29 -5.41
C LEU A 142 -24.09 -9.42 -4.54
N SER A 143 -24.33 -9.18 -3.26
CA SER A 143 -24.95 -10.16 -2.38
C SER A 143 -26.44 -10.26 -2.68
N ASP A 144 -26.89 -11.43 -3.11
CA ASP A 144 -28.33 -11.73 -3.20
C ASP A 144 -28.99 -11.68 -1.81
N THR A 145 -30.33 -11.65 -1.79
CA THR A 145 -31.16 -11.69 -0.57
C THR A 145 -30.83 -12.88 0.36
N SER A 146 -30.14 -13.90 -0.15
CA SER A 146 -29.68 -15.07 0.59
C SER A 146 -28.59 -14.78 1.63
N GLY A 147 -27.92 -13.64 1.55
CA GLY A 147 -26.90 -13.23 2.52
C GLY A 147 -25.57 -13.99 2.43
N CYS A 148 -25.38 -14.79 1.38
CA CYS A 148 -24.15 -15.57 1.15
C CYS A 148 -23.25 -14.87 0.13
N ILE A 149 -22.00 -14.58 0.51
CA ILE A 149 -20.99 -14.01 -0.38
C ILE A 149 -19.97 -15.09 -0.72
N SER A 150 -19.90 -15.47 -2.00
CA SER A 150 -18.90 -16.45 -2.48
C SER A 150 -17.55 -15.78 -2.70
N SER A 151 -16.47 -16.57 -2.73
CA SER A 151 -15.13 -16.11 -3.10
C SER A 151 -15.11 -15.35 -4.44
N GLU A 152 -15.87 -15.84 -5.43
CA GLU A 152 -15.93 -15.21 -6.75
C GLU A 152 -16.67 -13.86 -6.70
N LEU A 153 -17.69 -13.73 -5.84
CA LEU A 153 -18.33 -12.43 -5.60
C LEU A 153 -17.38 -11.45 -4.89
N CYS A 154 -16.57 -11.90 -3.92
CA CYS A 154 -15.56 -11.05 -3.29
C CYS A 154 -14.54 -10.51 -4.30
N LYS A 155 -13.98 -11.40 -5.14
CA LYS A 155 -13.02 -10.98 -6.18
C LYS A 155 -13.68 -10.03 -7.18
N LYS A 156 -14.90 -10.34 -7.61
CA LYS A 156 -15.68 -9.46 -8.50
C LYS A 156 -15.94 -8.10 -7.85
N ALA A 157 -16.23 -8.04 -6.55
CA ALA A 157 -16.40 -6.78 -5.84
C ALA A 157 -15.10 -5.96 -5.79
N ILE A 158 -13.95 -6.61 -5.56
CA ILE A 158 -12.62 -5.96 -5.59
C ILE A 158 -12.35 -5.40 -6.99
N THR A 159 -12.54 -6.20 -8.04
CA THR A 159 -12.36 -5.77 -9.44
C THR A 159 -13.32 -4.64 -9.82
N ASN A 160 -14.57 -4.66 -9.35
CA ASN A 160 -15.51 -3.56 -9.57
C ASN A 160 -15.11 -2.28 -8.83
N THR A 161 -14.42 -2.40 -7.70
CA THR A 161 -13.98 -1.27 -6.88
C THR A 161 -12.76 -0.58 -7.50
N ASP A 162 -11.81 -1.36 -8.01
CA ASP A 162 -10.68 -0.84 -8.78
C ASP A 162 -10.42 -1.73 -10.00
N PRO A 163 -10.98 -1.37 -11.17
CA PRO A 163 -10.80 -2.11 -12.42
C PRO A 163 -9.36 -2.11 -12.95
N GLY A 164 -8.49 -1.23 -12.44
CA GLY A 164 -7.08 -1.15 -12.81
C GLY A 164 -6.18 -2.14 -12.07
N LEU A 165 -6.71 -2.82 -11.03
CA LEU A 165 -5.96 -3.82 -10.27
C LEU A 165 -5.64 -5.05 -11.12
N PRO A 166 -4.36 -5.47 -11.20
CA PRO A 166 -4.01 -6.75 -11.79
C PRO A 166 -4.63 -7.93 -11.02
N ASP A 167 -4.98 -9.01 -11.72
CA ASP A 167 -5.60 -10.21 -11.11
C ASP A 167 -4.81 -10.78 -9.93
N GLY A 168 -3.47 -10.74 -10.01
CA GLY A 168 -2.60 -11.19 -8.91
C GLY A 168 -2.79 -10.37 -7.63
N GLU A 169 -3.05 -9.07 -7.77
CA GLU A 169 -3.30 -8.16 -6.66
C GLU A 169 -4.72 -8.31 -6.10
N VAL A 170 -5.72 -8.50 -6.98
CA VAL A 170 -7.08 -8.88 -6.56
C VAL A 170 -7.06 -10.13 -5.71
N HIS A 171 -6.31 -11.16 -6.14
CA HIS A 171 -6.14 -12.38 -5.36
C HIS A 171 -5.43 -12.13 -4.03
N ARG A 172 -4.36 -11.33 -4.02
CA ARG A 172 -3.62 -10.97 -2.80
C ARG A 172 -4.53 -10.30 -1.77
N LEU A 173 -5.32 -9.32 -2.19
CA LEU A 173 -6.28 -8.61 -1.33
C LEU A 173 -7.36 -9.55 -0.78
N TRP A 174 -7.89 -10.43 -1.63
CA TRP A 174 -8.85 -11.44 -1.21
C TRP A 174 -8.25 -12.40 -0.16
N VAL A 175 -7.07 -12.96 -0.41
CA VAL A 175 -6.35 -13.85 0.51
C VAL A 175 -6.06 -13.17 1.85
N ALA A 176 -5.55 -11.93 1.80
CA ALA A 176 -5.26 -11.14 3.00
C ALA A 176 -6.52 -10.88 3.83
N GLY A 177 -7.64 -10.55 3.18
CA GLY A 177 -8.92 -10.36 3.86
C GLY A 177 -9.51 -11.63 4.46
N MET A 178 -9.17 -12.80 3.92
CA MET A 178 -9.51 -14.11 4.52
C MET A 178 -8.62 -14.46 5.73
N GLY A 179 -7.65 -13.60 6.06
CA GLY A 179 -6.68 -13.84 7.11
C GLY A 179 -5.68 -14.96 6.80
N ILE A 180 -5.57 -15.33 5.54
CA ILE A 180 -4.59 -16.30 5.08
C ILE A 180 -3.31 -15.52 4.83
N GLU A 181 -2.31 -15.69 5.69
CA GLU A 181 -0.99 -15.13 5.44
C GLU A 181 -0.35 -15.90 4.28
N PRO A 182 0.20 -15.22 3.26
CA PRO A 182 1.08 -15.91 2.32
C PRO A 182 2.22 -16.52 3.13
N PRO A 183 2.69 -17.74 2.78
CA PRO A 183 3.86 -18.30 3.44
C PRO A 183 4.98 -17.27 3.35
N MET A 184 5.53 -16.89 4.51
CA MET A 184 6.70 -16.02 4.60
C MET A 184 7.74 -16.55 3.61
N ASP A 185 8.29 -15.67 2.76
CA ASP A 185 9.32 -16.06 1.82
C ASP A 185 10.40 -16.83 2.60
N PRO A 186 10.77 -18.06 2.19
CA PRO A 186 11.84 -18.78 2.84
C PRO A 186 13.11 -17.93 2.73
N PRO A 187 14.03 -18.05 3.70
CA PRO A 187 15.28 -17.32 3.67
C PRO A 187 15.97 -17.45 2.31
N PRO A 188 16.62 -16.38 1.83
CA PRO A 188 17.25 -16.35 0.51
C PRO A 188 18.18 -17.55 0.35
N GLY A 189 17.88 -18.44 -0.61
CA GLY A 189 18.65 -19.67 -0.86
C GLY A 189 17.83 -20.93 -1.18
N VAL A 190 16.50 -20.91 -1.03
CA VAL A 190 15.65 -22.06 -1.38
C VAL A 190 15.14 -21.95 -2.83
N PRO A 191 15.56 -22.83 -3.76
CA PRO A 191 15.18 -22.70 -5.16
C PRO A 191 13.73 -23.12 -5.42
N GLY A 192 12.94 -22.21 -6.00
CA GLY A 192 11.89 -22.50 -6.98
C GLY A 192 10.66 -23.28 -6.51
N GLY A 193 9.63 -22.57 -6.04
CA GLY A 193 8.30 -23.17 -5.90
C GLY A 193 7.24 -22.28 -5.25
N HIS A 194 7.19 -20.98 -5.54
CA HIS A 194 6.58 -20.04 -4.59
C HIS A 194 5.09 -19.74 -4.80
N LEU A 195 4.69 -19.06 -5.87
CA LEU A 195 3.32 -18.53 -5.96
C LEU A 195 2.35 -19.52 -6.64
N SER A 196 2.76 -20.15 -7.75
CA SER A 196 1.88 -21.02 -8.53
C SER A 196 1.43 -22.27 -7.77
N THR A 197 2.29 -22.83 -6.90
CA THR A 197 1.97 -23.99 -6.05
C THR A 197 1.00 -23.61 -4.93
N PHE A 198 1.23 -22.48 -4.26
CA PHE A 198 0.28 -21.93 -3.27
C PHE A 198 -1.07 -21.61 -3.91
N LEU A 199 -1.08 -20.93 -5.06
CA LEU A 199 -2.29 -20.62 -5.85
C LEU A 199 -3.02 -21.88 -6.34
N ARG A 200 -2.31 -22.99 -6.62
CA ARG A 200 -2.92 -24.29 -6.95
C ARG A 200 -3.61 -24.92 -5.75
N ASN A 201 -3.04 -24.77 -4.56
CA ASN A 201 -3.57 -25.34 -3.32
C ASN A 201 -4.71 -24.49 -2.74
N THR A 202 -4.72 -23.17 -2.91
CA THR A 202 -5.83 -22.31 -2.46
C THR A 202 -7.15 -22.57 -3.21
N ARG A 203 -7.09 -23.03 -4.47
CA ARG A 203 -8.28 -23.51 -5.22
C ARG A 203 -8.97 -24.73 -4.58
N ARG A 204 -8.32 -25.43 -3.64
CA ARG A 204 -8.87 -26.60 -2.93
C ARG A 204 -9.31 -26.29 -1.50
N VAL A 205 -9.20 -25.04 -1.05
CA VAL A 205 -9.55 -24.66 0.33
C VAL A 205 -11.07 -24.66 0.47
N LYS A 206 -11.61 -25.73 1.05
CA LYS A 206 -12.99 -25.77 1.55
C LYS A 206 -13.01 -25.12 2.93
N VAL A 207 -13.42 -23.85 2.99
CA VAL A 207 -13.72 -23.20 4.27
C VAL A 207 -15.10 -23.66 4.72
N ARG A 208 -15.17 -24.48 5.78
CA ARG A 208 -16.44 -24.81 6.45
C ARG A 208 -16.60 -23.88 7.65
N TRP A 209 -17.60 -23.02 7.57
CA TRP A 209 -18.02 -22.19 8.69
C TRP A 209 -19.13 -22.90 9.47
N TYR A 210 -18.98 -22.94 10.79
CA TYR A 210 -20.02 -23.38 11.71
C TYR A 210 -20.63 -22.12 12.32
N SER A 211 -21.93 -21.92 12.14
CA SER A 211 -22.65 -20.69 12.50
C SER A 211 -22.67 -20.34 13.99
N ASN A 212 -22.09 -21.19 14.84
CA ASN A 212 -22.25 -21.14 16.30
C ASN A 212 -20.91 -21.19 17.06
N ALA A 213 -19.77 -21.13 16.38
CA ALA A 213 -18.47 -21.31 17.03
C ALA A 213 -17.54 -20.12 16.77
N SER A 214 -16.91 -19.63 17.84
CA SER A 214 -15.73 -18.76 17.86
C SER A 214 -14.49 -19.45 17.28
N THR A 215 -14.65 -20.36 16.32
CA THR A 215 -13.55 -21.10 15.69
C THR A 215 -13.75 -21.23 14.19
N LEU A 216 -12.69 -20.89 13.45
CA LEU A 216 -12.59 -21.07 12.00
C LEU A 216 -11.65 -22.25 11.71
N LYS A 217 -12.12 -23.28 11.00
CA LYS A 217 -11.24 -24.35 10.50
C LYS A 217 -10.80 -24.11 9.06
N VAL A 218 -9.51 -23.92 8.84
CA VAL A 218 -8.88 -23.84 7.51
C VAL A 218 -7.88 -24.99 7.36
N ASN A 219 -8.11 -25.90 6.42
CA ASN A 219 -7.24 -27.06 6.15
C ASN A 219 -6.92 -27.94 7.38
N GLY A 220 -7.87 -28.08 8.30
CA GLY A 220 -7.68 -28.87 9.53
C GLY A 220 -7.04 -28.09 10.69
N VAL A 221 -6.55 -26.87 10.45
CA VAL A 221 -6.10 -25.94 11.49
C VAL A 221 -7.32 -25.21 12.04
N THR A 222 -7.47 -25.21 13.36
CA THR A 222 -8.55 -24.50 14.06
C THR A 222 -8.00 -23.17 14.56
N LEU A 223 -8.59 -22.08 14.11
CA LEU A 223 -8.31 -20.72 14.55
C LEU A 223 -9.41 -20.32 15.52
N ASP A 224 -9.09 -20.09 16.79
CA ASP A 224 -10.01 -19.40 17.70
C ASP A 224 -10.12 -17.93 17.23
N LEU A 225 -11.36 -17.47 17.04
CA LEU A 225 -11.74 -16.12 16.63
C LEU A 225 -12.11 -15.28 17.85
#